data_AF-A0A6I0B7E0-F1
#
_entry.id   AF-A0A6I0B7E0-F1
#
_cell.length_a   1.000
_cell.length_b   1.000
_cell.length_c   1.000
_cell.angle_alpha   90.00
_cell.angle_beta   90.00
_cell.angle_gamma   90.00
#
_symmetry.space_group_name_H-M   'P 1'
#
loop_
_entity.id
_entity.type
_entity.pdbx_description
1 polymer ?
#
loop_
_entity_poly.entity_id
_entity_poly.type
_entity_poly.pdbx_seq_one_letter_code
_entity_poly.pdbx_strand_id
1 'polypeptide(L)'
;METTEFHDTIQAFSIFLLNKGRKPSTIKRYVYDIEDFGHWLEKNKKLPSSNIWATLCTKDYEDYFSDLKKNRHYSEKTMHRVFIVLNRMHHFLNIPNPLKNMEISIQPDRTLRNEDFISSDEEKRLKHIVTSLEGLSEKQRPVRPLLMDRNIAIINLLIDYGLSLQELTALTMHHVHFETNTLSIPAGVERTIILTNDDKKQL
;
A
#
# COMPACT_ATOMS: atom_id res chain seq x y z
N MET A 1 23.95 -22.29 19.41
CA MET A 1 23.23 -23.27 18.58
C MET A 1 21.84 -22.70 18.45
N GLU A 2 21.53 -22.11 17.29
CA GLU A 2 20.13 -21.82 16.94
C GLU A 2 19.34 -23.12 17.16
N THR A 3 18.28 -23.04 17.96
CA THR A 3 17.48 -24.21 18.30
C THR A 3 16.92 -24.80 17.01
N THR A 4 17.34 -26.03 16.67
CA THR A 4 16.92 -26.76 15.46
C THR A 4 15.39 -26.70 15.26
N GLU A 5 14.65 -26.77 16.37
CA GLU A 5 13.19 -26.61 16.41
C GLU A 5 12.69 -25.31 15.75
N PHE A 6 13.31 -24.16 16.02
CA PHE A 6 12.87 -22.87 15.49
C PHE A 6 13.01 -22.82 13.97
N HIS A 7 14.17 -23.25 13.47
CA HIS A 7 14.46 -23.30 12.03
C HIS A 7 13.54 -24.30 11.32
N ASP A 8 13.40 -25.50 11.86
CA ASP A 8 12.53 -26.55 11.31
C ASP A 8 11.08 -26.07 11.23
N THR A 9 10.62 -25.35 12.26
CA THR A 9 9.25 -24.81 12.28
C THR A 9 9.05 -23.74 11.19
N ILE A 10 10.01 -22.84 11.00
CA ILE A 10 9.96 -21.82 9.94
C ILE A 10 9.96 -22.46 8.56
N GLN A 11 10.77 -23.50 8.35
CA GLN A 11 10.82 -24.23 7.08
C GLN A 11 9.49 -24.93 6.80
N ALA A 12 8.94 -25.64 7.78
CA ALA A 12 7.63 -26.28 7.67
C ALA A 12 6.51 -25.27 7.39
N PHE A 13 6.53 -24.12 8.07
CA PHE A 13 5.56 -23.04 7.84
C PHE A 13 5.67 -22.46 6.42
N SER A 14 6.89 -22.29 5.91
CA SER A 14 7.13 -21.79 4.56
C SER A 14 6.56 -22.74 3.49
N ILE A 15 6.78 -24.05 3.65
CA ILE A 15 6.21 -25.09 2.78
C ILE A 15 4.67 -25.06 2.85
N PHE A 16 4.11 -24.96 4.05
CA PHE A 16 2.67 -24.82 4.24
C PHE A 16 2.08 -23.61 3.48
N LEU A 17 2.73 -22.45 3.58
CA LEU A 17 2.28 -21.24 2.87
C LEU A 17 2.40 -21.38 1.35
N LEU A 18 3.46 -22.03 0.87
CA LEU A 18 3.65 -22.33 -0.55
C LEU A 18 2.53 -23.23 -1.08
N ASN A 19 2.20 -24.30 -0.35
CA ASN A 19 1.12 -25.21 -0.70
C ASN A 19 -0.27 -24.54 -0.66
N LYS A 20 -0.42 -23.47 0.13
CA LYS A 20 -1.63 -22.61 0.13
C LYS A 20 -1.63 -21.55 -1.00
N GLY A 21 -0.68 -21.59 -1.92
CA GLY A 21 -0.61 -20.70 -3.08
C GLY A 21 -0.15 -19.27 -2.77
N ARG A 22 0.57 -19.05 -1.66
CA ARG A 22 1.11 -17.71 -1.35
C ARG A 22 2.30 -17.39 -2.25
N LYS A 23 2.38 -16.12 -2.67
CA LYS A 23 3.50 -15.64 -3.50
C LYS A 23 4.83 -15.76 -2.74
N PRO A 24 5.94 -16.12 -3.41
CA PRO A 24 7.25 -16.23 -2.76
C PRO A 24 7.68 -14.95 -2.01
N SER A 25 7.34 -13.77 -2.53
CA SER A 25 7.62 -12.49 -1.86
C SER A 25 6.88 -12.34 -0.52
N THR A 26 5.64 -12.85 -0.44
CA THR A 26 4.87 -12.87 0.81
C THR A 26 5.48 -13.84 1.81
N ILE A 27 5.87 -15.04 1.36
CA ILE A 27 6.51 -16.05 2.21
C ILE A 27 7.83 -15.50 2.77
N LYS A 28 8.68 -14.94 1.92
CA LYS A 28 9.94 -14.29 2.33
C LYS A 28 9.71 -13.22 3.39
N ARG A 29 8.65 -12.41 3.25
CA ARG A 29 8.32 -11.39 4.25
C ARG A 29 7.86 -12.00 5.58
N TYR A 30 7.06 -13.07 5.53
CA TYR A 30 6.59 -13.75 6.74
C TYR A 30 7.74 -14.41 7.49
N VAL A 31 8.64 -15.10 6.77
CA VAL A 31 9.86 -15.68 7.34
C VAL A 31 10.69 -14.60 8.02
N TYR A 32 10.94 -13.48 7.36
CA TYR A 32 11.67 -12.35 7.95
C TYR A 32 11.03 -11.84 9.24
N ASP A 33 9.70 -11.64 9.26
CA ASP A 33 9.00 -11.13 10.44
C ASP A 33 9.05 -12.17 11.61
N ILE A 34 9.09 -13.48 11.32
CA ILE A 34 9.24 -14.55 12.32
C ILE A 34 10.68 -14.66 12.83
N GLU A 35 11.67 -14.62 11.93
CA GLU A 35 13.09 -14.64 12.27
C GLU A 35 13.46 -13.43 13.14
N ASP A 36 12.94 -12.24 12.83
CA ASP A 36 13.13 -11.05 13.64
C ASP A 36 12.61 -11.23 15.08
N PHE A 37 11.44 -11.86 15.24
CA PHE A 37 10.93 -12.24 16.56
C PHE A 37 11.84 -13.25 17.27
N GLY A 38 12.35 -14.26 16.55
CA GLY A 38 13.32 -15.23 17.07
C GLY A 38 14.60 -14.58 17.59
N HIS A 39 15.20 -13.69 16.79
CA HIS A 39 16.39 -12.92 17.20
C HIS A 39 16.11 -12.05 18.42
N TRP A 40 14.91 -11.45 18.51
CA TRP A 40 14.51 -10.68 19.69
C TRP A 40 14.39 -11.58 20.93
N LEU A 41 13.82 -12.79 20.82
CA LEU A 41 13.76 -13.75 21.92
C LEU A 41 15.15 -14.16 22.40
N GLU A 42 16.06 -14.46 21.48
CA GLU A 42 17.44 -14.83 21.81
C GLU A 42 18.17 -13.70 22.52
N LYS A 43 18.11 -12.48 21.97
CA LYS A 43 18.72 -11.28 22.54
C LYS A 43 18.23 -11.00 23.97
N ASN A 44 16.96 -11.26 24.24
CA ASN A 44 16.35 -11.04 25.55
C ASN A 44 16.42 -12.27 26.47
N LYS A 45 17.15 -13.33 26.09
CA LYS A 45 17.25 -14.60 26.83
C LYS A 45 15.90 -15.24 27.14
N LYS A 46 14.93 -15.01 26.25
CA LYS A 46 13.56 -15.55 26.31
C LYS A 46 13.37 -16.74 25.38
N LEU A 47 14.37 -17.11 24.58
CA LEU A 47 14.30 -18.26 23.69
C LEU A 47 14.44 -19.56 24.52
N PRO A 48 13.38 -20.39 24.62
CA PRO A 48 13.42 -21.65 25.33
C PRO A 48 14.31 -22.67 24.61
N SER A 49 14.82 -23.66 25.34
CA SER A 49 15.66 -24.73 24.77
C SER A 49 14.86 -25.78 23.99
N SER A 50 13.55 -25.89 24.25
CA SER A 50 12.62 -26.78 23.55
C SER A 50 11.17 -26.31 23.73
N ASN A 51 10.27 -26.76 22.86
CA ASN A 51 8.85 -26.40 22.84
C ASN A 51 8.65 -24.88 22.83
N ILE A 52 9.41 -24.19 21.97
CA ILE A 52 9.53 -22.73 21.94
C ILE A 52 8.16 -22.09 21.83
N TRP A 53 7.37 -22.53 20.85
CA TRP A 53 6.08 -21.91 20.54
C TRP A 53 5.00 -22.16 21.60
N ALA A 54 5.07 -23.28 22.32
CA ALA A 54 4.10 -23.66 23.34
C ALA A 54 4.40 -23.07 24.73
N THR A 55 5.63 -22.61 24.96
CA THR A 55 6.08 -22.06 26.25
C THR A 55 5.96 -20.54 26.33
N LEU A 56 5.95 -19.85 25.18
CA LEU A 56 5.77 -18.39 25.12
C LEU A 56 4.39 -17.97 25.61
N CYS A 57 4.35 -16.99 26.51
CA CYS A 57 3.10 -16.44 27.06
C CYS A 57 2.75 -15.09 26.42
N THR A 58 1.53 -14.59 26.65
CA THR A 58 1.06 -13.29 26.11
C THR A 58 2.03 -12.15 26.42
N LYS A 59 2.65 -12.16 27.60
CA LYS A 59 3.60 -11.13 28.03
C LYS A 59 4.85 -11.06 27.14
N ASP A 60 5.30 -12.19 26.59
CA ASP A 60 6.46 -12.21 25.69
C ASP A 60 6.18 -11.50 24.38
N TYR A 61 4.96 -11.66 23.85
CA TYR A 61 4.51 -10.93 22.67
C TYR A 61 4.30 -9.45 22.98
N GLU A 62 3.70 -9.10 24.12
CA GLU A 62 3.57 -7.70 24.57
C GLU A 62 4.90 -6.97 24.66
N ASP A 63 5.91 -7.62 25.25
CA ASP A 63 7.25 -7.05 25.36
C ASP A 63 7.89 -6.85 23.98
N TYR A 64 7.73 -7.82 23.07
CA TYR A 64 8.21 -7.70 21.68
C TYR A 64 7.53 -6.55 20.95
N PHE A 65 6.20 -6.46 20.98
CA PHE A 65 5.47 -5.36 20.33
C PHE A 65 5.78 -4.00 20.97
N SER A 66 6.02 -3.95 22.28
CA SER A 66 6.50 -2.74 22.95
C SER A 66 7.90 -2.33 22.45
N ASP A 67 8.81 -3.27 22.23
CA ASP A 67 10.13 -3.00 21.63
C ASP A 67 10.01 -2.48 20.19
N LEU A 68 9.18 -3.14 19.36
CA LEU A 68 8.92 -2.70 17.99
C LEU A 68 8.41 -1.25 17.94
N LYS A 69 7.51 -0.88 18.86
CA LYS A 69 6.92 0.45 18.93
C LYS A 69 7.89 1.51 19.49
N LYS A 70 8.49 1.23 20.66
CA LYS A 70 9.23 2.23 21.44
C LYS A 70 10.69 2.37 21.02
N ASN A 71 11.34 1.26 20.69
CA ASN A 71 12.78 1.24 20.43
C ASN A 71 13.09 1.22 18.92
N ARG A 72 12.23 0.56 18.13
CA ARG A 72 12.44 0.41 16.67
C ARG A 72 11.55 1.34 15.85
N HIS A 73 10.63 2.06 16.49
CA HIS A 73 9.72 3.04 15.88
C HIS A 73 8.95 2.48 14.67
N TYR A 74 8.52 1.22 14.75
CA TYR A 74 7.72 0.62 13.68
C TYR A 74 6.35 1.30 13.57
N SER A 75 5.91 1.52 12.33
CA SER A 75 4.55 1.98 12.07
C SER A 75 3.51 0.94 12.48
N GLU A 76 2.30 1.39 12.81
CA GLU A 76 1.18 0.51 13.15
C GLU A 76 0.91 -0.52 12.04
N LYS A 77 0.93 -0.11 10.78
CA LYS A 77 0.79 -1.02 9.64
C LYS A 77 1.83 -2.15 9.64
N THR A 78 3.08 -1.84 10.00
CA THR A 78 4.16 -2.82 10.07
C THR A 78 3.94 -3.78 11.24
N MET A 79 3.63 -3.24 12.43
CA MET A 79 3.36 -4.07 13.61
C MET A 79 2.11 -4.95 13.41
N HIS A 80 1.05 -4.45 12.77
CA HIS A 80 -0.15 -5.24 12.45
C HIS A 80 0.19 -6.40 11.51
N ARG A 81 1.06 -6.18 10.51
CA ARG A 81 1.53 -7.27 9.65
C ARG A 81 2.24 -8.34 10.47
N VAL A 82 3.18 -7.96 11.34
CA VAL A 82 3.91 -8.89 12.21
C VAL A 82 2.94 -9.68 13.11
N PHE A 83 1.95 -9.01 13.71
CA PHE A 83 0.90 -9.64 14.50
C PHE A 83 0.13 -10.71 13.73
N ILE A 84 -0.30 -10.40 12.50
CA ILE A 84 -1.01 -11.36 11.64
C ILE A 84 -0.13 -12.57 11.29
N VAL A 85 1.18 -12.35 11.08
CA VAL A 85 2.13 -13.43 10.79
C VAL A 85 2.29 -14.36 11.99
N LEU A 86 2.52 -13.82 13.19
CA LEU A 86 2.66 -14.61 14.41
C LEU A 86 1.36 -15.34 14.78
N ASN A 87 0.20 -14.70 14.63
CA ASN A 87 -1.11 -15.35 14.78
C ASN A 87 -1.26 -16.55 13.84
N ARG A 88 -0.84 -16.39 12.59
CA ARG A 88 -0.91 -17.46 11.59
C ARG A 88 0.04 -18.61 11.90
N MET A 89 1.20 -18.33 12.49
CA MET A 89 2.15 -19.34 12.95
C MET A 89 1.51 -20.23 14.02
N HIS A 90 0.88 -19.64 15.05
CA HIS A 90 0.14 -20.40 16.07
C HIS A 90 -0.99 -21.24 15.49
N HIS A 91 -1.72 -20.68 14.52
CA HIS A 91 -2.77 -21.42 13.82
C HIS A 91 -2.21 -22.61 13.02
N PHE A 92 -1.07 -22.43 12.33
CA PHE A 92 -0.40 -23.50 11.60
C PHE A 92 0.06 -24.63 12.53
N LEU A 93 0.61 -24.28 13.70
CA LEU A 93 1.08 -25.23 14.70
C LEU A 93 -0.06 -25.93 15.45
N ASN A 94 -1.29 -25.44 15.30
CA ASN A 94 -2.46 -25.96 16.00
C ASN A 94 -2.30 -25.99 17.53
N ILE A 95 -1.69 -24.93 18.08
CA ILE A 95 -1.46 -24.75 19.53
C ILE A 95 -2.28 -23.57 20.08
N PRO A 96 -2.46 -23.48 21.41
CA PRO A 96 -3.05 -22.31 22.04
C PRO A 96 -2.32 -21.04 21.61
N ASN A 97 -3.10 -20.04 21.19
CA ASN A 97 -2.55 -18.81 20.64
C ASN A 97 -2.56 -17.70 21.71
N PRO A 98 -1.39 -17.34 22.27
CA PRO A 98 -1.28 -16.33 23.33
C PRO A 98 -1.60 -14.92 22.85
N LEU A 99 -1.63 -14.67 21.53
CA LEU A 99 -1.97 -13.38 20.95
C LEU A 99 -3.47 -13.11 20.88
N LYS A 100 -4.34 -14.12 21.07
CA LYS A 100 -5.81 -13.98 20.96
C LYS A 100 -6.41 -12.96 21.93
N ASN A 101 -5.85 -12.87 23.14
CA ASN A 101 -6.36 -12.00 24.21
C ASN A 101 -5.57 -10.69 24.32
N MET A 102 -4.62 -10.47 23.43
CA MET A 102 -3.79 -9.27 23.47
C MET A 102 -4.62 -8.10 22.95
N GLU A 103 -4.87 -7.09 23.80
CA GLU A 103 -5.53 -5.84 23.42
C GLU A 103 -4.58 -4.98 22.59
N ILE A 104 -4.33 -5.45 21.38
CA ILE A 104 -3.49 -4.75 20.44
C ILE A 104 -4.38 -3.77 19.68
N SER A 105 -4.42 -2.52 20.13
CA SER A 105 -4.85 -1.41 19.29
C SER A 105 -3.79 -1.15 18.22
N ILE A 106 -3.74 -2.02 17.22
CA ILE A 106 -3.02 -1.80 15.97
C ILE A 106 -4.01 -2.03 14.82
N GLN A 107 -5.18 -1.38 14.90
CA GLN A 107 -5.89 -1.11 13.65
C GLN A 107 -5.11 0.03 12.99
N PRO A 108 -4.43 -0.22 11.85
CA PRO A 108 -3.75 0.86 11.18
C PRO A 108 -4.80 1.91 10.85
N ASP A 109 -4.60 3.14 11.29
CA ASP A 109 -5.41 4.25 10.83
C ASP A 109 -5.35 4.29 9.30
N ARG A 110 -6.51 4.06 8.66
CA ARG A 110 -6.66 4.06 7.21
C ARG A 110 -7.27 5.36 6.71
N THR A 111 -7.46 6.34 7.58
CA THR A 111 -7.88 7.66 7.14
C THR A 111 -6.84 8.23 6.20
N LEU A 112 -7.31 8.78 5.08
CA LEU A 112 -6.44 9.49 4.16
C LEU A 112 -5.95 10.75 4.88
N ARG A 113 -4.64 10.95 4.85
CA ARG A 113 -3.98 12.12 5.42
C ARG A 113 -3.74 13.12 4.30
N ASN A 114 -3.53 14.39 4.65
CA ASN A 114 -3.24 15.43 3.65
C ASN A 114 -2.02 15.08 2.77
N GLU A 115 -1.04 14.39 3.33
CA GLU A 115 0.15 13.89 2.63
C GLU A 115 -0.11 12.72 1.67
N ASP A 116 -1.28 12.07 1.75
CA ASP A 116 -1.68 11.04 0.79
C ASP A 116 -2.32 11.66 -0.47
N PHE A 117 -2.57 12.98 -0.48
CA PHE A 117 -3.05 13.76 -1.63
C PHE A 117 -1.92 14.54 -2.28
N ILE A 118 -2.09 14.86 -3.57
CA ILE A 118 -1.12 15.64 -4.35
C ILE A 118 -0.96 17.05 -3.77
N SER A 119 0.29 17.46 -3.53
CA SER A 119 0.63 18.84 -3.18
C SER A 119 0.63 19.74 -4.43
N SER A 120 0.54 21.07 -4.23
CA SER A 120 0.58 22.03 -5.35
C SER A 120 1.89 21.96 -6.15
N ASP A 121 3.00 21.59 -5.52
CA ASP A 121 4.29 21.44 -6.21
C ASP A 121 4.36 20.14 -7.02
N GLU A 122 3.77 19.05 -6.50
CA GLU A 122 3.62 17.81 -7.26
C GLU A 122 2.67 17.96 -8.44
N GLU A 123 1.58 18.74 -8.29
CA GLU A 123 0.67 19.06 -9.38
C GLU A 123 1.38 19.81 -10.50
N LYS A 124 2.11 20.91 -10.17
CA LYS A 124 2.90 21.66 -11.15
C LYS A 124 3.92 20.76 -11.85
N ARG A 125 4.61 19.91 -11.08
CA ARG A 125 5.59 18.96 -11.62
C ARG A 125 4.92 17.95 -12.55
N LEU A 126 3.76 17.41 -12.19
CA LEU A 126 3.01 16.47 -13.02
C LEU A 126 2.59 17.12 -14.34
N LYS A 127 1.97 18.31 -14.29
CA LYS A 127 1.55 19.09 -15.47
C LYS A 127 2.76 19.42 -16.37
N HIS A 128 3.93 19.72 -15.79
CA HIS A 128 5.17 19.92 -16.53
C HIS A 128 5.67 18.62 -17.21
N ILE A 129 5.70 17.49 -16.50
CA ILE A 129 6.18 16.21 -17.05
C ILE A 129 5.34 15.75 -18.24
N VAL A 130 4.02 15.93 -18.19
CA VAL A 130 3.15 15.52 -19.30
C VAL A 130 3.30 16.44 -20.52
N THR A 131 3.73 17.70 -20.33
CA THR A 131 3.95 18.70 -21.38
C THR A 131 5.41 18.88 -21.81
N SER A 132 6.35 18.13 -21.23
CA SER A 132 7.79 18.25 -21.53
C SER A 132 8.29 17.15 -22.48
N LEU A 133 9.33 17.49 -23.26
CA LEU A 133 10.12 16.55 -24.07
C LEU A 133 11.34 16.00 -23.32
N GLU A 134 11.59 16.49 -22.09
CA GLU A 134 12.72 16.08 -21.26
C GLU A 134 12.64 14.60 -20.87
N GLY A 135 13.79 13.93 -20.85
CA GLY A 135 13.90 12.52 -20.45
C GLY A 135 13.29 11.51 -21.43
N LEU A 136 12.78 11.96 -22.58
CA LEU A 136 12.22 11.08 -23.61
C LEU A 136 13.30 10.43 -24.46
N SER A 137 13.10 9.14 -24.77
CA SER A 137 13.90 8.44 -25.77
C SER A 137 13.65 8.97 -27.18
N GLU A 138 14.59 8.71 -28.09
CA GLU A 138 14.48 9.07 -29.52
C GLU A 138 13.18 8.56 -30.18
N LYS A 139 12.65 7.41 -29.74
CA LYS A 139 11.37 6.88 -30.23
C LYS A 139 10.15 7.62 -29.69
N GLN A 140 10.23 8.19 -28.49
CA GLN A 140 9.12 8.86 -27.82
C GLN A 140 8.99 10.33 -28.21
N ARG A 141 10.11 11.01 -28.46
CA ARG A 141 10.17 12.43 -28.84
C ARG A 141 9.23 12.82 -30.00
N PRO A 142 9.17 12.09 -31.13
CA PRO A 142 8.29 12.47 -32.24
C PRO A 142 6.81 12.24 -31.94
N VAL A 143 6.48 11.30 -31.04
CA VAL A 143 5.09 10.96 -30.70
C VAL A 143 4.53 11.89 -29.61
N ARG A 144 5.38 12.39 -28.71
CA ARG A 144 4.93 13.18 -27.55
C ARG A 144 4.07 14.40 -27.95
N PRO A 145 4.44 15.25 -28.92
CA PRO A 145 3.61 16.38 -29.32
C PRO A 145 2.20 16.00 -29.76
N LEU A 146 2.01 14.81 -30.35
CA LEU A 146 0.70 14.32 -30.82
C LEU A 146 -0.24 13.91 -29.69
N LEU A 147 0.29 13.69 -28.48
CA LEU A 147 -0.46 13.19 -27.33
C LEU A 147 -0.54 14.21 -26.19
N MET A 148 0.20 15.31 -26.30
CA MET A 148 0.45 16.24 -25.21
C MET A 148 -0.83 16.92 -24.75
N ASP A 149 -1.58 17.51 -25.70
CA ASP A 149 -2.83 18.22 -25.43
C ASP A 149 -3.87 17.29 -24.81
N ARG A 150 -4.04 16.08 -25.37
CA ARG A 150 -4.91 15.05 -24.80
C ARG A 150 -4.52 14.71 -23.35
N ASN A 151 -3.22 14.50 -23.09
CA ASN A 151 -2.76 14.08 -21.77
C ASN A 151 -2.92 15.20 -20.74
N ILE A 152 -2.63 16.46 -21.08
CA ILE A 152 -2.82 17.58 -20.16
C ILE A 152 -4.32 17.83 -19.92
N ALA A 153 -5.17 17.73 -20.95
CA ALA A 153 -6.61 17.87 -20.79
C ALA A 153 -7.17 16.80 -19.82
N ILE A 154 -6.74 15.55 -19.94
CA ILE A 154 -7.10 14.48 -19.00
C ILE A 154 -6.71 14.85 -17.56
N ILE A 155 -5.49 15.34 -17.35
CA ILE A 155 -5.00 15.70 -16.02
C ILE A 155 -5.79 16.89 -15.45
N ASN A 156 -6.05 17.93 -16.24
CA ASN A 156 -6.82 19.09 -15.79
C ASN A 156 -8.26 18.68 -15.43
N LEU A 157 -8.91 17.82 -16.24
CA LEU A 157 -10.25 17.30 -15.92
C LEU A 157 -10.29 16.55 -14.59
N LEU A 158 -9.27 15.75 -14.26
CA LEU A 158 -9.20 15.01 -13.00
C LEU A 158 -8.89 15.94 -11.80
N ILE A 159 -7.92 16.85 -11.94
CA ILE A 159 -7.40 17.66 -10.83
C ILE A 159 -8.22 18.93 -10.63
N ASP A 160 -8.43 19.71 -11.69
CA ASP A 160 -9.02 21.05 -11.61
C ASP A 160 -10.56 21.00 -11.58
N TYR A 161 -11.15 19.97 -12.21
CA TYR A 161 -12.60 19.81 -12.33
C TYR A 161 -13.16 18.62 -11.55
N GLY A 162 -12.30 17.83 -10.90
CA GLY A 162 -12.70 16.76 -9.99
C GLY A 162 -13.47 15.62 -10.64
N LEU A 163 -13.21 15.32 -11.92
CA LEU A 163 -13.80 14.15 -12.56
C LEU A 163 -13.26 12.86 -11.93
N SER A 164 -14.14 11.90 -11.70
CA SER A 164 -13.73 10.53 -11.45
C SER A 164 -13.26 9.85 -12.74
N LEU A 165 -12.51 8.76 -12.62
CA LEU A 165 -12.09 7.96 -13.78
C LEU A 165 -13.28 7.42 -14.60
N GLN A 166 -14.38 7.08 -13.93
CA GLN A 166 -15.60 6.62 -14.60
C GLN A 166 -16.24 7.75 -15.42
N GLU A 167 -16.34 8.95 -14.84
CA GLU A 167 -16.87 10.12 -15.52
C GLU A 167 -16.02 10.48 -16.74
N LEU A 168 -14.70 10.56 -16.57
CA LEU A 168 -13.76 10.88 -17.64
C LEU A 168 -13.86 9.90 -18.82
N THR A 169 -13.92 8.60 -18.54
CA THR A 169 -13.97 7.57 -19.60
C THR A 169 -15.32 7.46 -20.30
N ALA A 170 -16.39 7.98 -19.71
CA ALA A 170 -17.72 8.05 -20.31
C ALA A 170 -17.93 9.29 -21.20
N LEU A 171 -17.01 10.25 -21.18
CA LEU A 171 -17.11 11.45 -22.00
C LEU A 171 -17.05 11.14 -23.50
N THR A 172 -17.81 11.91 -24.26
CA THR A 172 -17.83 11.89 -25.72
C THR A 172 -17.90 13.35 -26.20
N MET A 173 -17.64 13.59 -27.48
CA MET A 173 -17.68 14.95 -28.04
C MET A 173 -19.07 15.61 -27.89
N HIS A 174 -20.16 14.83 -27.82
CA HIS A 174 -21.51 15.37 -27.62
C HIS A 174 -21.73 16.03 -26.25
N HIS A 175 -20.83 15.78 -25.31
CA HIS A 175 -20.89 16.35 -23.97
C HIS A 175 -20.14 17.68 -23.85
N VAL A 176 -19.36 18.07 -24.87
CA VAL A 176 -18.55 19.30 -24.88
C VAL A 176 -19.33 20.39 -25.61
N HIS A 177 -19.70 21.44 -24.89
CA HIS A 177 -20.45 22.59 -25.42
C HIS A 177 -19.51 23.80 -25.52
N PHE A 178 -18.86 23.93 -26.67
CA PHE A 178 -17.85 24.96 -26.90
C PHE A 178 -18.42 26.37 -26.85
N GLU A 179 -19.67 26.57 -27.23
CA GLU A 179 -20.35 27.88 -27.23
C GLU A 179 -20.55 28.46 -25.83
N THR A 180 -20.76 27.59 -24.83
CA THR A 180 -20.97 27.96 -23.43
C THR A 180 -19.76 27.67 -22.55
N ASN A 181 -18.69 27.11 -23.11
CA ASN A 181 -17.54 26.59 -22.37
C ASN A 181 -17.96 25.60 -21.28
N THR A 182 -18.92 24.72 -21.56
CA THR A 182 -19.42 23.76 -20.56
C THR A 182 -19.18 22.31 -20.98
N LEU A 183 -19.06 21.44 -19.99
CA LEU A 183 -18.97 19.99 -20.17
C LEU A 183 -20.07 19.30 -19.34
N SER A 184 -20.93 18.55 -20.01
CA SER A 184 -21.96 17.73 -19.37
C SER A 184 -21.38 16.39 -18.92
N ILE A 185 -21.56 16.00 -17.66
CA ILE A 185 -21.02 14.75 -17.13
C ILE A 185 -22.09 13.66 -17.23
N PRO A 186 -21.91 12.63 -18.09
CA PRO A 186 -22.96 11.65 -18.41
C PRO A 186 -23.06 10.48 -17.43
N ALA A 187 -22.05 10.27 -16.59
CA ALA A 187 -21.97 9.14 -15.66
C ALA A 187 -21.97 9.64 -14.22
N GLY A 188 -22.64 8.89 -13.33
CA GLY A 188 -22.78 9.28 -11.92
C GLY A 188 -23.91 10.28 -11.72
N VAL A 189 -23.63 11.36 -10.97
CA VAL A 189 -24.61 12.45 -10.76
C VAL A 189 -24.49 13.43 -11.91
N GLU A 190 -25.57 13.56 -12.69
CA GLU A 190 -25.64 14.53 -13.78
C GLU A 190 -25.29 15.93 -13.27
N ARG A 191 -24.23 16.48 -13.84
CA ARG A 191 -23.78 17.84 -13.55
C ARG A 191 -23.13 18.45 -14.78
N THR A 192 -23.09 19.77 -14.79
CA THR A 192 -22.39 20.54 -15.81
C THR A 192 -21.24 21.28 -15.13
N ILE A 193 -20.05 21.21 -15.72
CA ILE A 193 -18.89 22.01 -15.30
C ILE A 193 -18.65 23.13 -16.30
N ILE A 194 -18.09 24.25 -15.84
CA ILE A 194 -17.69 25.38 -16.67
C ILE A 194 -16.17 25.32 -16.84
N LEU A 195 -15.72 25.18 -18.07
CA LEU A 195 -14.31 25.14 -18.46
C LEU A 195 -13.75 26.56 -18.57
N THR A 196 -12.48 26.71 -18.20
CA THR A 196 -11.73 27.92 -18.55
C THR A 196 -11.53 28.00 -20.06
N ASN A 197 -11.28 29.21 -20.58
CA ASN A 197 -10.99 29.40 -22.00
C ASN A 197 -9.71 28.66 -22.44
N ASP A 198 -8.75 28.46 -21.52
CA ASP A 198 -7.49 27.81 -21.85
C ASP A 198 -7.64 26.28 -21.85
N ASP A 199 -8.38 25.71 -20.89
CA ASP A 199 -8.67 24.27 -20.89
C ASP A 199 -9.56 23.86 -22.06
N LYS A 200 -10.50 24.74 -22.46
CA LYS A 200 -11.30 24.54 -23.66
C LYS A 200 -10.46 24.41 -24.92
N LYS A 201 -9.37 25.18 -25.06
CA LYS A 201 -8.50 25.10 -26.25
C LYS A 201 -7.70 23.81 -26.31
N GLN A 202 -7.55 23.11 -25.19
CA GLN A 202 -6.80 21.86 -25.07
C GLN A 202 -7.68 20.61 -25.28
N LEU A 203 -9.00 20.77 -25.30
CA LEU A 203 -10.02 19.74 -25.57
C LEU A 203 -10.37 19.68 -27.06
#